data_AF-A0A959NIF7-F1
#
_entry.id   AF-A0A959NIF7-F1
#
_cell.length_a   1.000
_cell.length_b   1.000
_cell.length_c   1.000
_cell.angle_alpha   90.00
_cell.angle_beta   90.00
_cell.angle_gamma   90.00
#
_symmetry.space_group_name_H-M   'P 1'
#
loop_
_entity.id
_entity.type
_entity.pdbx_description
1 polymer ?
#
loop_
_entity_poly.entity_id
_entity_poly.type
_entity_poly.pdbx_seq_one_letter_code
_entity_poly.pdbx_strand_id
1 'polypeptide(L)'
;MDEEQIVLSKPLKELEGIIKAISRKTNRDFANIEKLAQARSEFLGYVSHELRTPIFTIQGYLETLLNGAIDNPKVNRSFLEKALNHSNNLNTLLNDLIEISMIESGLMSLSFRYFNLFNFINEIISETKQLELNNNIS
;
A
#
# COMPACT_ATOMS: atom_id res chain seq x y z
N MET A 1 45.32 -43.57 22.15
CA MET A 1 45.15 -42.30 22.88
C MET A 1 43.67 -42.01 22.83
N ASP A 2 42.97 -42.30 23.92
CA ASP A 2 41.57 -41.93 24.06
C ASP A 2 41.48 -40.41 24.12
N GLU A 3 40.73 -39.81 23.20
CA GLU A 3 40.37 -38.40 23.29
C GLU A 3 39.45 -38.24 24.51
N GLU A 4 39.95 -37.59 25.56
CA GLU A 4 39.12 -37.17 26.69
C GLU A 4 37.98 -36.30 26.16
N GLN A 5 36.77 -36.87 26.09
CA GLN A 5 35.56 -36.10 25.87
C GLN A 5 35.41 -35.13 27.03
N ILE A 6 35.50 -33.83 26.75
CA ILE A 6 35.21 -32.77 27.72
C ILE A 6 33.71 -32.86 28.07
N VAL A 7 33.40 -33.50 29.19
CA VAL A 7 32.04 -33.58 29.72
C VAL A 7 31.73 -32.29 30.47
N LEU A 8 30.97 -31.40 29.83
CA LEU A 8 30.45 -30.19 30.46
C LEU A 8 29.63 -30.56 31.71
N SER A 9 29.89 -29.85 32.81
CA SER A 9 29.09 -29.96 34.03
C SER A 9 27.62 -29.58 33.75
N LYS A 10 26.67 -30.10 34.55
CA LYS A 10 25.23 -29.80 34.39
C LYS A 10 24.94 -28.30 34.19
N PRO A 11 25.48 -27.38 35.02
CA PRO A 11 25.26 -25.94 34.84
C PRO A 11 25.81 -25.40 33.51
N LEU A 12 26.94 -25.92 33.04
CA LEU A 12 27.53 -25.51 31.76
C LEU A 12 26.71 -26.00 30.56
N LYS A 13 26.13 -27.20 30.63
CA LYS A 13 25.21 -27.71 29.59
C LYS A 13 23.92 -26.90 29.52
N GLU A 14 23.38 -26.49 30.67
CA GLU A 14 22.19 -25.64 30.73
C GLU A 14 22.46 -24.25 30.12
N LEU A 15 23.60 -23.63 30.46
CA LEU A 15 24.03 -22.36 29.88
C LEU A 15 24.21 -22.45 28.36
N GLU A 16 24.86 -23.51 27.87
CA GLU A 16 25.01 -23.76 26.42
C GLU A 16 23.65 -23.84 25.72
N GLY A 17 22.68 -24.53 26.32
CA GLY A 17 21.31 -24.62 25.80
C GLY A 17 20.63 -23.26 25.69
N ILE A 18 20.77 -22.41 26.73
CA ILE A 18 20.21 -21.04 26.74
C ILE A 18 20.87 -20.18 25.66
N ILE A 19 22.20 -20.20 25.55
CA ILE A 19 22.93 -19.43 24.53
C ILE A 19 22.49 -19.86 23.12
N LYS A 20 22.35 -21.17 22.86
CA LYS A 20 21.85 -21.67 21.58
C LYS A 20 20.41 -21.21 21.30
N ALA A 21 19.54 -21.21 22.30
CA ALA A 21 18.16 -20.74 22.16
C ALA A 21 18.10 -19.24 21.83
N ILE A 22 18.87 -18.41 22.55
CA ILE A 22 18.98 -16.97 22.31
C ILE A 22 19.54 -16.72 20.91
N SER A 23 20.64 -17.36 20.54
CA SER A 23 21.25 -17.17 19.21
C SER A 23 20.28 -17.52 18.07
N ARG A 24 19.52 -18.62 18.19
CA ARG A 24 18.46 -18.97 17.23
C ARG A 24 17.35 -17.92 17.19
N LYS A 25 16.92 -17.41 18.34
CA LYS A 25 15.89 -16.36 18.41
C LYS A 25 16.40 -15.07 17.75
N THR A 26 17.60 -14.60 18.11
CA THR A 26 18.22 -13.40 17.54
C THR A 26 18.39 -13.53 16.03
N ASN A 27 18.83 -14.67 15.51
CA ASN A 27 18.96 -14.89 14.07
C ASN A 27 17.60 -14.84 13.35
N ARG A 28 16.54 -15.39 13.97
CA ARG A 28 15.17 -15.27 13.43
C ARG A 28 14.67 -13.84 13.47
N ASP A 29 14.88 -13.14 14.57
CA ASP A 29 14.48 -11.74 14.75
C ASP A 29 15.20 -10.85 13.71
N PHE A 30 16.51 -11.07 13.49
CA PHE A 30 17.29 -10.38 12.46
C PHE A 30 16.75 -10.66 11.05
N ALA A 31 16.51 -11.94 10.71
CA ALA A 31 15.94 -12.30 9.41
C ALA A 31 14.53 -11.70 9.20
N ASN A 32 13.72 -11.59 10.25
CA ASN A 32 12.41 -10.92 10.18
C ASN A 32 12.55 -9.42 9.95
N ILE A 33 13.50 -8.77 10.63
CA ILE A 33 13.78 -7.34 10.45
C ILE A 33 14.24 -7.05 9.02
N GLU A 34 15.16 -7.86 8.47
CA GLU A 34 15.61 -7.71 7.08
C GLU A 34 14.45 -7.89 6.10
N LYS A 35 13.59 -8.89 6.30
CA LYS A 35 12.39 -9.08 5.46
C LYS A 35 11.45 -7.89 5.52
N LEU A 36 11.20 -7.33 6.71
CA LEU A 36 10.36 -6.14 6.87
C LEU A 36 10.99 -4.90 6.21
N ALA A 37 12.30 -4.73 6.35
CA ALA A 37 13.03 -3.63 5.72
C ALA A 37 12.97 -3.74 4.19
N GLN A 38 13.14 -4.95 3.65
CA GLN A 38 13.00 -5.22 2.22
C GLN A 38 11.58 -4.93 1.74
N ALA A 39 10.56 -5.47 2.41
CA ALA A 39 9.15 -5.22 2.06
C ALA A 39 8.81 -3.72 2.08
N ARG A 40 9.31 -2.97 3.08
CA ARG A 40 9.16 -1.51 3.15
C ARG A 40 9.83 -0.81 1.98
N SER A 41 11.05 -1.22 1.61
CA SER A 41 11.76 -0.65 0.47
C SER A 41 11.05 -0.90 -0.85
N GLU A 42 10.55 -2.12 -1.05
CA GLU A 42 9.77 -2.50 -2.24
C GLU A 42 8.46 -1.71 -2.31
N PHE A 43 7.75 -1.57 -1.19
CA PHE A 43 6.54 -0.77 -1.09
C PHE A 43 6.78 0.70 -1.46
N LEU A 44 7.82 1.33 -0.90
CA LEU A 44 8.18 2.71 -1.25
C LEU A 44 8.55 2.87 -2.73
N GLY A 45 9.22 1.87 -3.29
CA GLY A 45 9.49 1.80 -4.72
C GLY A 45 8.20 1.79 -5.54
N TYR A 46 7.29 0.87 -5.23
CA TYR A 46 5.98 0.74 -5.88
C TYR A 46 5.18 2.05 -5.82
N VAL A 47 5.01 2.62 -4.62
CA VAL A 47 4.30 3.90 -4.44
C VAL A 47 4.94 5.01 -5.28
N SER A 48 6.27 5.11 -5.28
CA SER A 48 6.98 6.13 -6.07
C SER A 48 6.73 5.98 -7.58
N HIS A 49 6.64 4.75 -8.07
CA HIS A 49 6.33 4.47 -9.48
C HIS A 49 4.88 4.80 -9.82
N GLU A 50 3.93 4.39 -8.98
CA GLU A 50 2.50 4.63 -9.19
C GLU A 50 2.12 6.10 -9.10
N LEU A 51 2.81 6.91 -8.28
CA LEU A 51 2.59 8.36 -8.21
C LEU A 51 3.18 9.08 -9.43
N ARG A 52 4.30 8.62 -9.98
CA ARG A 52 5.03 9.29 -11.08
C ARG A 52 4.20 9.32 -12.37
N THR A 53 3.52 8.23 -12.69
CA THR A 53 2.71 8.09 -13.91
C THR A 53 1.56 9.10 -14.03
N PRO A 54 0.64 9.25 -13.06
CA PRO A 54 -0.41 10.25 -13.11
C PRO A 54 0.15 11.67 -13.08
N ILE A 55 1.22 11.95 -12.32
CA ILE A 55 1.88 13.27 -12.32
C ILE A 55 2.36 13.65 -13.71
N PHE A 56 3.12 12.78 -14.39
CA PHE A 56 3.58 13.06 -15.75
C PHE A 56 2.45 13.17 -16.75
N THR A 57 1.40 12.38 -16.58
CA THR A 57 0.24 12.42 -17.46
C THR A 57 -0.52 13.75 -17.34
N ILE A 58 -0.75 14.21 -16.11
CA ILE A 58 -1.34 15.54 -15.83
C ILE A 58 -0.47 16.62 -16.46
N GLN A 59 0.84 16.58 -16.20
CA GLN A 59 1.79 17.55 -16.74
C GLN A 59 1.75 17.58 -18.27
N GLY A 60 1.77 16.42 -18.94
CA GLY A 60 1.71 16.34 -20.40
C GLY A 60 0.43 16.93 -21.00
N TYR A 61 -0.73 16.72 -20.37
CA TYR A 61 -1.98 17.36 -20.80
C TYR A 61 -1.92 18.88 -20.63
N LEU A 62 -1.41 19.36 -19.50
CA LEU A 62 -1.27 20.80 -19.22
C LEU A 62 -0.27 21.47 -20.17
N GLU A 63 0.87 20.84 -20.43
CA GLU A 63 1.86 21.33 -21.40
C GLU A 63 1.28 21.39 -22.82
N THR A 64 0.51 20.37 -23.22
CA THR A 64 -0.12 20.39 -24.55
C THR A 64 -1.17 21.50 -24.67
N LEU A 65 -1.94 21.75 -23.60
CA LEU A 65 -2.86 22.88 -23.53
C LEU A 65 -2.13 24.21 -23.67
N LEU A 66 -1.04 24.41 -22.91
CA LEU A 66 -0.21 25.61 -22.97
C LEU A 66 0.45 25.82 -24.35
N ASN A 67 0.76 24.73 -25.07
CA ASN A 67 1.32 24.76 -26.42
C ASN A 67 0.26 25.01 -27.52
N GLY A 68 -0.86 25.66 -27.19
CA GLY A 68 -1.88 26.11 -28.13
C GLY A 68 -3.08 25.18 -28.28
N ALA A 69 -3.10 24.02 -27.62
CA ALA A 69 -4.32 23.19 -27.62
C ALA A 69 -5.45 23.81 -26.80
N ILE A 70 -5.16 24.77 -25.90
CA ILE A 70 -6.18 25.51 -25.15
C ILE A 70 -7.13 26.31 -26.06
N ASP A 71 -6.62 26.81 -27.18
CA ASP A 71 -7.37 27.60 -28.16
C ASP A 71 -8.15 26.73 -29.16
N ASN A 72 -7.96 25.40 -29.12
CA ASN A 72 -8.66 24.46 -29.98
C ASN A 72 -9.90 23.88 -29.25
N PRO A 73 -11.12 24.37 -29.57
CA PRO A 73 -12.35 23.94 -28.90
C PRO A 73 -12.69 22.45 -29.11
N LYS A 74 -12.04 21.77 -30.06
CA LYS A 74 -12.26 20.33 -30.27
C LYS A 74 -11.57 19.46 -29.22
N VAL A 75 -10.52 19.96 -28.56
CA VAL A 75 -9.67 19.14 -27.68
C VAL A 75 -9.43 19.75 -26.30
N ASN A 76 -9.55 21.08 -26.15
CA ASN A 76 -9.18 21.78 -24.92
C ASN A 76 -9.90 21.23 -23.67
N ARG A 77 -11.22 21.05 -23.76
CA ARG A 77 -12.04 20.54 -22.66
C ARG A 77 -11.69 19.09 -22.33
N SER A 78 -11.53 18.25 -23.35
CA SER A 78 -11.16 16.85 -23.14
C SER A 78 -9.82 16.72 -22.43
N PHE A 79 -8.84 17.58 -22.74
CA PHE A 79 -7.53 17.54 -22.11
C PHE A 79 -7.57 18.04 -20.66
N LEU A 80 -8.36 19.08 -20.38
CA LEU A 80 -8.64 19.53 -19.01
C LEU A 80 -9.34 18.44 -18.17
N GLU A 81 -10.35 17.77 -18.74
CA GLU A 81 -11.07 16.68 -18.08
C GLU A 81 -10.14 15.49 -17.81
N LYS A 82 -9.27 15.14 -18.75
CA LYS A 82 -8.26 14.08 -18.53
C LYS A 82 -7.28 14.46 -17.42
N ALA A 83 -6.76 15.68 -17.41
CA ALA A 83 -5.89 16.16 -16.34
C ALA A 83 -6.59 16.11 -14.97
N LEU A 84 -7.85 16.53 -14.91
CA LEU A 84 -8.67 16.47 -13.69
C LEU A 84 -8.88 15.02 -13.22
N ASN A 85 -9.22 14.10 -14.13
CA ASN A 85 -9.42 12.69 -13.79
C ASN A 85 -8.13 12.06 -13.23
N HIS A 86 -6.98 12.34 -13.83
CA HIS A 86 -5.70 11.85 -13.29
C HIS A 86 -5.35 12.48 -11.94
N SER A 87 -5.73 13.75 -11.70
CA SER A 87 -5.59 14.38 -10.39
C SER A 87 -6.46 13.71 -9.32
N ASN A 88 -7.69 13.32 -9.68
CA ASN A 88 -8.58 12.59 -8.78
C ASN A 88 -8.01 11.20 -8.46
N ASN A 89 -7.50 10.48 -9.46
CA ASN A 89 -6.86 9.18 -9.24
C ASN A 89 -5.64 9.29 -8.32
N LEU A 90 -4.84 10.33 -8.47
CA LEU A 90 -3.70 10.61 -7.59
C LEU A 90 -4.16 10.84 -6.14
N ASN A 91 -5.28 11.55 -5.95
CA ASN A 91 -5.86 11.76 -4.62
C ASN A 91 -6.35 10.44 -4.00
N THR A 92 -6.96 9.55 -4.78
CA THR A 92 -7.35 8.21 -4.32
C THR A 92 -6.13 7.42 -3.85
N LEU A 93 -5.06 7.34 -4.66
CA LEU A 93 -3.83 6.66 -4.28
C LEU A 93 -3.20 7.21 -2.99
N LEU A 94 -3.27 8.53 -2.79
CA LEU A 94 -2.78 9.15 -1.56
C LEU A 94 -3.63 8.76 -0.34
N ASN A 95 -4.96 8.71 -0.49
CA ASN A 95 -5.85 8.28 0.57
C ASN A 95 -5.61 6.81 0.95
N ASP A 96 -5.44 5.93 -0.04
CA ASP A 96 -5.11 4.52 0.20
C ASP A 96 -3.80 4.39 1.01
N LEU A 97 -2.80 5.22 0.70
CA LEU A 97 -1.53 5.25 1.44
C LEU A 97 -1.72 5.69 2.90
N ILE A 98 -2.58 6.70 3.13
CA ILE A 98 -2.91 7.17 4.49
C ILE A 98 -3.64 6.07 5.26
N GLU A 99 -4.60 5.38 4.64
CA GLU A 99 -5.31 4.25 5.26
C GLU A 99 -4.38 3.12 5.65
N ILE A 100 -3.48 2.71 4.74
CA ILE A 100 -2.45 1.70 5.04
C ILE A 100 -1.59 2.15 6.23
N SER A 101 -1.16 3.41 6.26
CA SER A 101 -0.37 3.95 7.36
C SER A 101 -1.14 3.94 8.71
N MET A 102 -2.44 4.23 8.70
CA MET A 102 -3.29 4.15 9.89
C MET A 102 -3.46 2.70 10.37
N ILE A 103 -3.53 1.73 9.45
CA ILE A 103 -3.59 0.30 9.77
C ILE A 103 -2.27 -0.14 10.41
N GLU A 104 -1.13 0.16 9.79
CA GLU A 104 0.20 -0.26 10.29
C GLU A 104 0.56 0.36 11.63
N SER A 105 0.14 1.61 11.87
CA SER A 105 0.35 2.31 13.15
C SER A 105 -0.64 1.89 14.24
N GLY A 106 -1.64 1.05 13.92
CA GLY A 106 -2.70 0.65 14.85
C GLY A 106 -3.64 1.79 15.25
N LEU A 107 -3.63 2.91 14.52
CA LEU A 107 -4.46 4.08 14.77
C LEU A 107 -5.87 3.96 14.17
N MET A 108 -6.09 2.98 13.28
CA MET A 108 -7.41 2.73 12.70
C MET A 108 -8.37 2.10 13.73
N SER A 109 -9.35 2.88 14.20
CA SER A 109 -10.40 2.38 15.08
C SER A 109 -11.54 1.74 14.30
N LEU A 110 -11.81 0.46 14.52
CA LEU A 110 -12.97 -0.23 13.95
C LEU A 110 -14.23 0.04 14.78
N SER A 111 -15.29 0.50 14.14
CA SER A 111 -16.62 0.67 14.76
C SER A 111 -17.53 -0.48 14.33
N PHE A 112 -17.69 -1.47 15.20
CA PHE A 112 -18.62 -2.57 14.97
C PHE A 112 -20.04 -2.15 15.34
N ARG A 113 -20.96 -2.23 14.38
CA ARG A 113 -22.37 -1.85 14.57
C ARG A 113 -23.27 -2.89 13.91
N TYR A 114 -24.42 -3.17 14.51
CA TYR A 114 -25.46 -3.93 13.82
C TYR A 114 -26.01 -3.10 12.67
N PHE A 115 -26.16 -3.72 11.50
CA PHE A 115 -26.76 -3.09 10.32
C PHE A 115 -27.68 -4.07 9.62
N ASN A 116 -28.65 -3.55 8.87
CA ASN A 116 -29.55 -4.36 8.07
C ASN A 116 -28.88 -4.72 6.74
N LEU A 117 -28.53 -6.00 6.56
CA LEU A 117 -27.85 -6.49 5.37
C LEU A 117 -28.65 -6.25 4.08
N PHE A 118 -29.99 -6.41 4.12
CA PHE A 118 -30.85 -6.22 2.96
C PHE A 118 -30.83 -4.76 2.48
N ASN A 119 -30.93 -3.80 3.40
CA ASN A 119 -30.87 -2.37 3.07
C ASN A 119 -29.48 -1.99 2.52
N PHE A 120 -28.42 -2.47 3.16
CA PHE A 120 -27.04 -2.22 2.73
C PHE A 120 -26.77 -2.74 1.31
N ILE A 121 -27.23 -3.96 0.99
CA ILE A 121 -27.09 -4.51 -0.37
C ILE A 121 -27.87 -3.68 -1.39
N ASN A 122 -29.10 -3.25 -1.06
CA ASN A 122 -29.89 -2.43 -1.97
C ASN A 122 -29.27 -1.04 -2.21
N GLU A 123 -28.66 -0.45 -1.19
CA GLU A 123 -27.90 0.80 -1.27
C GLU A 123 -26.75 0.65 -2.27
N ILE A 124 -25.91 -0.39 -2.10
CA ILE A 124 -24.80 -0.69 -3.03
C ILE A 124 -25.29 -0.93 -4.47
N ILE A 125 -26.40 -1.66 -4.66
CA ILE A 125 -26.96 -1.90 -5.99
C ILE A 125 -27.44 -0.59 -6.62
N SER A 126 -28.06 0.29 -5.83
CA SER A 126 -28.52 1.60 -6.30
C SER A 126 -27.36 2.51 -6.70
N GLU A 127 -26.30 2.57 -5.89
CA GLU A 127 -25.09 3.34 -6.19
C GLU A 127 -24.41 2.86 -7.48
N THR A 128 -24.24 1.55 -7.62
CA THR A 128 -23.61 0.96 -8.83
C THR A 128 -24.41 1.28 -10.10
N LYS A 129 -25.75 1.20 -10.05
CA LYS A 129 -26.60 1.56 -11.21
C LYS A 129 -26.52 3.04 -11.59
N GLN A 130 -26.35 3.93 -10.61
CA GLN A 130 -26.15 5.36 -10.91
C GLN A 130 -24.81 5.62 -11.60
N LEU A 131 -23.77 4.86 -11.27
CA LEU A 131 -22.46 4.95 -11.92
C LEU A 131 -22.50 4.47 -13.39
N GLU A 132 -23.29 3.45 -13.72
CA GLU A 132 -23.52 3.00 -15.10
C GLU A 132 -24.19 4.09 -15.95
N LEU A 133 -25.21 4.75 -15.39
CA LEU A 133 -25.93 5.84 -16.06
C LEU A 133 -25.06 7.09 -16.26
N ASN A 134 -24.16 7.38 -15.32
CA ASN A 134 -23.28 8.56 -15.39
C ASN A 134 -22.05 8.35 -16.29
N ASN A 135 -21.62 7.11 -16.52
CA ASN A 135 -20.43 6.80 -17.32
C ASN A 135 -20.73 6.31 -18.75
N ASN A 136 -22.00 6.21 -19.19
CA ASN A 136 -22.39 5.71 -20.52
C ASN A 136 -21.68 4.38 -20.88
N ILE A 137 -21.44 3.51 -19.90
CA ILE A 137 -20.86 2.19 -20.16
C ILE A 137 -22.05 1.26 -20.44
N SER A 138 -22.29 1.06 -21.74
CA SER A 138 -23.31 0.17 -22.26
C SER A 138 -22.86 -1.28 -22.31
#